data_AF-A0A0Q4SCI1-F1
#
_entry.id   AF-A0A0Q4SCI1-F1
#
_cell.length_a   1.000
_cell.length_b   1.000
_cell.length_c   1.000
_cell.angle_alpha   90.00
_cell.angle_beta   90.00
_cell.angle_gamma   90.00
#
_symmetry.space_group_name_H-M   'P 1'
#
loop_
_entity.id
_entity.type
_entity.pdbx_description
1 polymer ?
#
loop_
_entity_poly.entity_id
_entity_poly.type
_entity_poly.pdbx_seq_one_letter_code
_entity_poly.pdbx_strand_id
1 'polypeptide(L)'
;MKRTLLLLSSIILLGYSNPKVFVLNDTEENKYFVLELVNKAFEENQIDKLPLIVIDGIPFKYNKKQDTILLPLKKSDIISLDFLNKNSSRIIYNEKENDGAIIITTKIKHE
;
A
#
# COMPACT_ATOMS: atom_id res chain seq x y z
N MET A 1 -42.08 -27.71 -27.15
CA MET A 1 -41.58 -27.74 -25.75
C MET A 1 -40.46 -26.73 -25.64
N LYS A 2 -40.71 -25.58 -24.98
CA LYS A 2 -39.73 -24.48 -24.89
C LYS A 2 -38.70 -24.83 -23.80
N ARG A 3 -37.47 -25.16 -24.21
CA ARG A 3 -36.34 -25.36 -23.30
C ARG A 3 -35.87 -23.99 -22.82
N THR A 4 -36.25 -23.60 -21.61
CA THR A 4 -35.70 -22.43 -20.94
C THR A 4 -34.31 -22.78 -20.40
N LEU A 5 -33.29 -22.19 -20.99
CA LEU A 5 -31.90 -22.29 -20.54
C LEU A 5 -31.76 -21.41 -19.28
N LEU A 6 -31.59 -22.04 -18.11
CA LEU A 6 -31.27 -21.33 -16.86
C LEU A 6 -29.82 -20.84 -16.95
N LEU A 7 -29.62 -19.54 -17.18
CA LEU A 7 -28.34 -18.88 -17.01
C LEU A 7 -28.07 -18.71 -15.51
N LEU A 8 -27.24 -19.58 -14.93
CA LEU A 8 -26.64 -19.32 -13.62
C LEU A 8 -25.69 -18.12 -13.75
N SER A 9 -26.15 -16.95 -13.34
CA SER A 9 -25.28 -15.81 -13.05
C SER A 9 -24.53 -16.10 -11.75
N SER A 10 -23.35 -16.71 -11.87
CA SER A 10 -22.41 -16.82 -10.75
C SER A 10 -21.83 -15.43 -10.51
N ILE A 11 -22.44 -14.66 -9.60
CA ILE A 11 -21.83 -13.46 -9.05
C ILE A 11 -20.61 -13.94 -8.25
N ILE A 12 -19.43 -13.86 -8.87
CA ILE A 12 -18.17 -14.09 -8.19
C ILE A 12 -18.10 -12.99 -7.13
N LEU A 13 -18.35 -13.35 -5.88
CA LEU A 13 -18.01 -12.52 -4.72
C LEU A 13 -16.48 -12.46 -4.67
N LEU A 14 -15.90 -11.63 -5.54
CA LEU A 14 -14.52 -11.18 -5.39
C LEU A 14 -14.50 -10.44 -4.06
N GLY A 15 -14.00 -11.10 -3.02
CA GLY A 15 -13.81 -10.49 -1.71
C GLY A 15 -12.90 -9.29 -1.89
N TYR A 16 -13.50 -8.09 -1.92
CA TYR A 16 -12.77 -6.84 -2.00
C TYR A 16 -12.04 -6.71 -0.67
N SER A 17 -10.73 -6.94 -0.70
CA SER A 17 -9.90 -6.82 0.47
C SER A 17 -9.36 -5.40 0.49
N ASN A 18 -9.59 -4.70 1.59
CA ASN A 18 -9.11 -3.34 1.75
C ASN A 18 -7.57 -3.33 1.94
N PRO A 19 -6.87 -2.32 1.43
CA PRO A 19 -5.47 -2.08 1.76
C PRO A 19 -5.31 -1.75 3.26
N LYS A 20 -4.07 -1.84 3.75
CA LYS A 20 -3.73 -1.45 5.13
C LYS A 20 -3.91 0.06 5.32
N VAL A 21 -4.27 0.46 6.53
CA VAL A 21 -4.43 1.87 6.91
C VAL A 21 -3.09 2.42 7.35
N PHE A 22 -2.63 3.51 6.72
CA PHE A 22 -1.36 4.18 7.07
C PHE A 22 -1.66 5.49 7.81
N VAL A 23 -1.02 5.69 8.96
CA VAL A 23 -1.21 6.90 9.78
C VAL A 23 0.14 7.53 10.09
N LEU A 24 0.31 8.79 9.68
CA LEU A 24 1.47 9.62 10.01
C LEU A 24 1.38 10.12 11.46
N ASN A 25 2.53 10.40 12.07
CA ASN A 25 2.63 11.07 13.37
C ASN A 25 2.40 12.59 13.22
N ASP A 26 1.22 12.94 12.72
CA ASP A 26 0.82 14.30 12.36
C ASP A 26 -0.60 14.59 12.85
N THR A 27 -1.04 15.84 12.75
CA THR A 27 -2.36 16.29 13.21
C THR A 27 -3.39 16.32 12.08
N GLU A 28 -4.66 16.21 12.44
CA GLU A 28 -5.80 16.46 11.55
C GLU A 28 -5.78 15.59 10.27
N GLU A 29 -6.04 16.19 9.10
CA GLU A 29 -6.09 15.51 7.80
C GLU A 29 -4.71 15.02 7.33
N ASN A 30 -3.63 15.68 7.75
CA ASN A 30 -2.28 15.32 7.33
C ASN A 30 -1.89 13.91 7.78
N LYS A 31 -2.48 13.41 8.88
CA LYS A 31 -2.24 12.04 9.35
C LYS A 31 -2.59 10.96 8.32
N TYR A 32 -3.51 11.26 7.39
CA TYR A 32 -4.01 10.33 6.37
C TYR A 32 -3.42 10.57 4.97
N PHE A 33 -2.44 11.47 4.83
CA PHE A 33 -1.83 11.78 3.52
C PHE A 33 -1.29 10.53 2.81
N VAL A 34 -0.56 9.66 3.53
CA VAL A 34 -0.03 8.41 2.94
C VAL A 34 -1.17 7.43 2.61
N LEU A 35 -2.20 7.36 3.45
CA LEU A 35 -3.35 6.48 3.21
C LEU A 35 -4.03 6.78 1.88
N GLU A 36 -4.27 8.06 1.59
CA GLU A 36 -4.92 8.48 0.35
C GLU A 36 -4.15 8.01 -0.89
N LEU A 37 -2.83 8.21 -0.90
CA LEU A 37 -1.97 7.80 -2.00
C LEU A 37 -1.87 6.28 -2.15
N VAL A 38 -1.76 5.56 -1.02
CA VAL A 38 -1.71 4.10 -1.01
C VAL A 38 -3.01 3.49 -1.51
N ASN A 39 -4.17 4.03 -1.10
CA ASN A 39 -5.47 3.56 -1.58
C ASN A 39 -5.58 3.69 -3.10
N LYS A 40 -5.17 4.85 -3.64
CA LYS A 40 -5.15 5.07 -5.09
C LYS A 40 -4.22 4.07 -5.80
N ALA A 41 -3.01 3.87 -5.30
CA ALA A 41 -2.06 2.91 -5.88
C ALA A 41 -2.57 1.46 -5.82
N PHE A 42 -3.31 1.11 -4.77
CA PHE A 42 -3.96 -0.19 -4.63
C PHE A 42 -5.10 -0.37 -5.65
N GLU A 43 -5.99 0.62 -5.78
CA GLU A 43 -7.07 0.63 -6.78
C GLU A 43 -6.54 0.53 -8.22
N GLU A 44 -5.38 1.16 -8.47
CA GLU A 44 -4.68 1.11 -9.76
C GLU A 44 -3.85 -0.18 -9.96
N ASN A 45 -3.90 -1.13 -9.03
CA ASN A 45 -3.12 -2.38 -9.05
C ASN A 45 -1.60 -2.18 -9.13
N GLN A 46 -1.09 -1.04 -8.65
CA GLN A 46 0.35 -0.79 -8.58
C GLN A 46 1.00 -1.55 -7.41
N ILE A 47 0.28 -1.75 -6.31
CA ILE A 47 0.69 -2.49 -5.12
C ILE A 47 -0.47 -3.36 -4.62
N ASP A 48 -0.17 -4.34 -3.80
CA ASP A 48 -1.15 -5.24 -3.16
C ASP A 48 -0.99 -5.14 -1.62
N LYS A 49 -1.74 -5.93 -0.84
CA LYS A 49 -2.09 -5.67 0.58
C LYS A 49 -0.91 -5.55 1.55
N LEU A 50 0.20 -6.20 1.25
CA LEU A 50 1.38 -6.27 2.13
C LEU A 50 2.61 -5.69 1.42
N PRO A 51 2.57 -4.40 1.04
CA PRO A 51 3.70 -3.79 0.36
C PRO A 51 4.85 -3.62 1.36
N LEU A 52 6.08 -3.74 0.87
CA LEU A 52 7.24 -3.28 1.63
C LEU A 52 7.15 -1.76 1.81
N ILE A 53 7.54 -1.25 2.97
CA ILE A 53 7.69 0.19 3.19
C ILE A 53 9.18 0.49 3.21
N VAL A 54 9.63 1.46 2.43
CA VAL A 54 11.03 1.86 2.36
C VAL A 54 11.09 3.35 2.56
N ILE A 55 11.81 3.79 3.59
CA ILE A 55 12.01 5.19 3.93
C ILE A 55 13.48 5.50 3.68
N ASP A 56 13.76 6.42 2.75
CA ASP A 56 15.11 6.84 2.37
C ASP A 56 16.05 5.66 2.03
N GLY A 57 15.51 4.68 1.30
CA GLY A 57 16.24 3.47 0.90
C GLY A 57 16.35 2.39 1.98
N ILE A 58 15.87 2.64 3.20
CA ILE A 58 15.91 1.70 4.31
C ILE A 58 14.54 1.03 4.50
N PRO A 59 14.45 -0.32 4.45
CA PRO A 59 13.21 -1.03 4.75
C PRO A 59 12.69 -0.73 6.16
N PHE A 60 11.48 -0.21 6.24
CA PHE A 60 10.77 0.05 7.48
C PHE A 60 10.00 -1.20 7.92
N LYS A 61 10.39 -1.75 9.07
CA LYS A 61 9.74 -2.94 9.63
C LYS A 61 8.42 -2.56 10.31
N TYR A 62 7.35 -3.24 9.93
CA TYR A 62 6.04 -3.12 10.56
C TYR A 62 5.40 -4.50 10.77
N ASN A 63 4.41 -4.57 11.66
CA ASN A 63 3.68 -5.81 11.89
C ASN A 63 2.64 -6.03 10.79
N LYS A 64 2.93 -6.92 9.84
CA LYS A 64 2.03 -7.28 8.72
C LYS A 64 0.63 -7.77 9.17
N LYS A 65 0.47 -8.20 10.44
CA LYS A 65 -0.83 -8.63 11.00
C LYS A 65 -1.72 -7.47 11.44
N GLN A 66 -1.17 -6.27 11.68
CA GLN A 66 -1.96 -5.10 12.07
C GLN A 66 -2.64 -4.50 10.85
N ASP A 67 -3.86 -3.99 11.01
CA ASP A 67 -4.58 -3.29 9.94
C ASP A 67 -4.17 -1.84 9.82
N THR A 68 -3.67 -1.25 10.91
CA THR A 68 -3.15 0.11 10.95
C THR A 68 -1.64 0.09 11.15
N ILE A 69 -0.94 0.82 10.31
CA ILE A 69 0.51 0.98 10.33
C ILE A 69 0.82 2.43 10.71
N LEU A 70 1.54 2.62 11.82
CA LEU A 70 2.00 3.93 12.25
C LEU A 70 3.35 4.23 11.61
N LEU A 71 3.42 5.34 10.88
CA LEU A 71 4.65 5.85 10.29
C LEU A 71 5.17 7.00 11.16
N PRO A 72 6.41 6.96 11.65
CA PRO A 72 6.98 7.98 12.52
C PRO A 72 7.42 9.24 11.74
N LEU A 73 6.60 9.67 10.78
CA LEU A 73 6.85 10.81 9.89
C LEU A 73 5.71 11.80 9.99
N LYS A 74 5.98 13.08 9.78
CA LYS A 74 4.96 14.10 9.46
C LYS A 74 4.83 14.26 7.96
N LYS A 75 3.69 14.79 7.49
CA LYS A 75 3.52 15.12 6.07
C LYS A 75 4.56 16.14 5.60
N SER A 76 4.94 17.09 6.48
CA SER A 76 5.97 18.08 6.20
C SER A 76 7.34 17.49 5.88
N ASP A 77 7.60 16.27 6.37
CA ASP A 77 8.87 15.56 6.22
C ASP A 77 8.94 14.83 4.88
N ILE A 78 7.82 14.55 4.22
CA ILE A 78 7.78 13.77 2.98
C ILE A 78 8.03 14.69 1.76
N ILE A 79 9.01 14.34 0.94
CA ILE A 79 9.27 14.97 -0.37
C ILE A 79 8.46 14.27 -1.45
N SER A 80 8.59 12.95 -1.52
CA SER A 80 7.90 12.13 -2.52
C SER A 80 7.43 10.82 -1.92
N LEU A 81 6.41 10.27 -2.56
CA LEU A 81 5.92 8.94 -2.28
C LEU A 81 5.71 8.24 -3.62
N ASP A 82 6.47 7.18 -3.85
CA ASP A 82 6.54 6.44 -5.11
C ASP A 82 6.20 4.97 -4.87
N PHE A 83 5.79 4.28 -5.93
CA PHE A 83 5.34 2.89 -5.84
C PHE A 83 6.13 1.98 -6.79
N LEU A 84 6.46 0.79 -6.31
CA LEU A 84 6.96 -0.29 -7.14
C LEU A 84 5.99 -1.46 -7.13
N ASN A 85 5.72 -1.98 -8.31
CA ASN A 85 4.97 -3.21 -8.45
C ASN A 85 5.71 -4.40 -7.82
N LYS A 86 4.95 -5.48 -7.61
CA LYS A 86 5.42 -6.74 -7.00
C LYS A 86 6.70 -7.29 -7.63
N ASN A 87 6.82 -7.27 -8.96
CA ASN A 87 7.98 -7.83 -9.65
C ASN A 87 9.22 -6.96 -9.44
N SER A 88 9.10 -5.65 -9.65
CA SER A 88 10.20 -4.71 -9.48
C SER A 88 10.67 -4.66 -8.01
N SER A 89 9.73 -4.64 -7.07
CA SER A 89 10.04 -4.62 -5.62
C SER A 89 10.86 -5.83 -5.18
N ARG A 90 10.50 -7.04 -5.64
CA ARG A 90 11.23 -8.28 -5.34
C ARG A 90 12.65 -8.28 -5.87
N ILE A 91 12.86 -7.70 -7.06
CA ILE A 91 14.19 -7.60 -7.68
C ILE A 91 15.06 -6.61 -6.90
N ILE A 92 14.53 -5.42 -6.61
CA ILE A 92 15.31 -4.32 -6.02
C ILE A 92 15.66 -4.63 -4.55
N TYR A 93 14.70 -5.13 -3.77
CA TYR A 93 14.89 -5.33 -2.33
C TYR A 93 15.22 -6.79 -1.94
N ASN A 94 15.25 -7.72 -2.90
CA ASN A 94 15.51 -9.14 -2.68
C ASN A 94 14.61 -9.78 -1.59
N GLU A 95 13.37 -9.30 -1.45
CA GLU A 95 12.39 -9.80 -0.49
C GLU A 95 11.26 -10.49 -1.24
N LYS A 96 11.16 -11.82 -1.09
CA LYS A 96 10.21 -12.66 -1.84
C LYS A 96 8.75 -12.48 -1.38
N GLU A 97 8.54 -12.01 -0.15
CA GLU A 97 7.25 -11.88 0.51
C GLU A 97 6.69 -10.45 0.52
N ASN A 98 7.16 -9.58 -0.38
CA ASN A 98 6.57 -8.27 -0.57
C ASN A 98 5.59 -8.26 -1.76
N ASP A 99 4.50 -7.54 -1.56
CA ASP A 99 3.39 -7.38 -2.50
C ASP A 99 3.47 -6.00 -3.20
N GLY A 100 4.68 -5.61 -3.57
CA GLY A 100 5.03 -4.26 -4.03
C GLY A 100 5.88 -3.51 -3.00
N ALA A 101 6.18 -2.24 -3.26
CA ALA A 101 6.81 -1.35 -2.29
C ALA A 101 6.25 0.06 -2.36
N ILE A 102 6.15 0.69 -1.19
CA ILE A 102 5.93 2.12 -1.00
C ILE A 102 7.30 2.72 -0.68
N ILE A 103 7.79 3.59 -1.55
CA ILE A 103 9.04 4.31 -1.38
C ILE A 103 8.72 5.71 -0.90
N ILE A 104 9.22 6.06 0.28
CA ILE A 104 9.05 7.37 0.89
C ILE A 104 10.41 8.06 0.90
N THR A 105 10.51 9.18 0.21
CA THR A 105 11.67 10.07 0.26
C THR A 105 11.37 11.19 1.23
N THR A 106 12.20 11.38 2.24
CA THR A 106 12.02 12.44 3.24
C THR A 106 12.98 13.61 2.99
N LYS A 107 12.62 14.77 3.55
CA LYS A 107 13.53 15.89 3.72
C LYS A 107 14.54 15.46 4.76
N ILE A 108 15.67 14.93 4.30
CA ILE A 108 16.82 14.59 5.14
C ILE A 108 17.06 15.77 6.10
N LYS A 109 16.80 15.57 7.39
CA LYS A 109 17.39 16.42 8.41
C LYS A 109 18.83 15.97 8.52
N HIS A 110 19.73 16.75 7.95
CA HIS A 110 21.10 16.75 8.44
C HIS A 110 21.03 17.23 9.89
N GLU A 111 21.12 16.29 10.84
CA GLU A 111 21.60 16.57 12.20
C GLU A 111 23.09 16.24 12.25
#